data_AF-A0A1H8TZ53-F1
#
_entry.id   AF-A0A1H8TZ53-F1
#
_cell.length_a   1.000
_cell.length_b   1.000
_cell.length_c   1.000
_cell.angle_alpha   90.00
_cell.angle_beta   90.00
_cell.angle_gamma   90.00
#
_symmetry.space_group_name_H-M   'P 1'
#
loop_
_entity.id
_entity.type
_entity.pdbx_description
1 polymer ?
#
loop_
_entity_poly.entity_id
_entity_poly.type
_entity_poly.pdbx_seq_one_letter_code
_entity_poly.pdbx_strand_id
1 'polypeptide(L)' 'MARASDVLREALLHYPEQTVVLVGHDSVNRVLLLQLLDMPLAAYWRLVQDPCTLNEIEVFAAGDVRVQRMNDTSHLDQL' A
#
# COMPACT_ATOMS: atom_id res chain seq x y z
N MET A 1 12.82 5.63 6.53
CA MET A 1 12.62 4.95 5.24
C MET A 1 12.97 3.46 5.28
N ALA A 2 14.06 3.03 5.95
CA ALA A 2 14.42 1.60 6.05
C ALA A 2 13.31 0.68 6.61
N ARG A 3 12.62 1.10 7.69
CA ARG A 3 11.64 0.24 8.38
C ARG A 3 10.40 -0.12 7.56
N ALA A 4 9.88 0.79 6.72
CA ALA A 4 8.68 0.54 5.94
C ALA A 4 8.96 -0.46 4.78
N SER A 5 10.12 -0.31 4.13
CA SER A 5 10.58 -1.26 3.12
C SER A 5 10.79 -2.66 3.69
N ASP A 6 11.25 -2.76 4.93
CA ASP A 6 11.50 -4.05 5.57
C ASP A 6 10.18 -4.79 5.81
N VAL A 7 9.13 -4.11 6.28
CA VAL A 7 7.79 -4.71 6.46
C VAL A 7 7.22 -5.20 5.12
N LEU A 8 7.29 -4.39 4.07
CA LEU A 8 6.78 -4.78 2.75
C LEU A 8 7.55 -6.00 2.21
N ARG A 9 8.88 -5.98 2.32
CA ARG A 9 9.73 -7.10 1.91
C ARG A 9 9.46 -8.36 2.72
N GLU A 10 9.31 -8.26 4.03
CA GLU A 10 8.96 -9.38 4.89
C GLU A 10 7.61 -9.97 4.51
N ALA A 11 6.60 -9.13 4.25
CA ALA A 11 5.28 -9.58 3.82
C ALA A 11 5.35 -10.34 2.48
N LEU A 12 6.05 -9.79 1.49
CA LEU A 12 6.19 -10.41 0.16
C LEU A 12 6.97 -11.73 0.20
N LEU A 13 7.99 -11.85 1.07
CA LEU A 13 8.82 -13.05 1.18
C LEU A 13 8.15 -14.19 1.94
N HIS A 14 7.41 -13.88 3.01
CA HIS A 14 6.85 -14.92 3.89
C HIS A 14 5.43 -15.36 3.50
N TYR A 15 4.72 -14.54 2.72
CA TYR A 15 3.33 -14.81 2.33
C TYR A 15 3.12 -14.74 0.81
N PRO A 16 3.93 -15.44 -0.01
CA PRO A 16 3.67 -15.52 -1.43
C PRO A 16 2.29 -16.16 -1.63
N GLU A 17 1.46 -15.53 -2.47
CA GLU A 17 0.09 -16.02 -2.82
C GLU A 17 -0.99 -15.86 -1.73
N GLN A 18 -0.72 -15.16 -0.62
CA GLN A 18 -1.75 -14.87 0.38
C GLN A 18 -2.20 -13.41 0.33
N THR A 19 -3.45 -13.16 0.75
CA THR A 19 -3.93 -11.81 1.03
C THR A 19 -3.38 -11.34 2.38
N VAL A 20 -2.54 -10.31 2.36
CA VAL A 20 -1.98 -9.67 3.56
C VAL A 20 -2.63 -8.30 3.75
N VAL A 21 -3.09 -8.03 4.97
CA VAL A 21 -3.60 -6.71 5.35
C VAL A 21 -2.53 -5.98 6.16
N LEU A 22 -2.10 -4.82 5.66
CA LEU A 22 -1.22 -3.90 6.39
C LEU A 22 -2.05 -2.74 6.93
N VAL A 23 -2.01 -2.54 8.25
CA VAL A 23 -2.69 -1.44 8.93
C VAL A 23 -1.65 -0.48 9.47
N GLY A 24 -1.76 0.79 9.07
CA GLY A 24 -0.83 1.84 9.46
C GLY A 24 -1.47 3.22 9.44
N HIS A 25 -0.65 4.24 9.65
CA HIS A 25 -1.06 5.64 9.62
C HIS A 25 -0.77 6.29 8.27
N ASP A 26 -1.42 7.43 7.97
CA ASP A 26 -1.30 8.19 6.71
C ASP A 26 0.14 8.24 6.17
N SER A 27 1.10 8.70 6.97
CA SER A 27 2.48 8.88 6.52
C SER A 27 3.19 7.56 6.18
N VAL A 28 2.96 6.50 6.95
CA VAL A 28 3.56 5.18 6.71
C VAL A 28 2.91 4.54 5.48
N ASN A 29 1.59 4.62 5.35
CA ASN A 29 0.86 4.07 4.21
C ASN A 29 1.32 4.73 2.90
N ARG A 30 1.51 6.06 2.88
CA ARG A 30 2.09 6.76 1.72
C ARG A 30 3.48 6.23 1.35
N VAL A 31 4.37 6.03 2.33
CA VAL A 31 5.71 5.49 2.06
C VAL A 31 5.64 4.06 1.51
N LEU A 32 4.79 3.21 2.07
CA LEU A 32 4.57 1.85 1.56
C LEU A 32 4.07 1.86 0.11
N LEU A 33 3.08 2.71 -0.19
CA LEU A 33 2.53 2.86 -1.54
C LEU A 33 3.57 3.41 -2.52
N LEU A 34 4.39 4.39 -2.12
CA LEU A 34 5.49 4.87 -2.97
C LEU A 34 6.46 3.75 -3.33
N GLN A 35 6.85 2.93 -2.35
CA GLN A 35 7.78 1.82 -2.59
C GLN A 35 7.15 0.73 -3.46
N LEU A 36 5.90 0.39 -3.19
CA LEU A 36 5.17 -0.65 -3.92
C LEU A 36 4.90 -0.26 -5.37
N LEU A 37 4.69 1.03 -5.64
CA LEU A 37 4.42 1.57 -6.98
C LEU A 37 5.65 2.10 -7.70
N ASP A 38 6.85 1.86 -7.15
CA ASP A 38 8.13 2.37 -7.66
C ASP A 38 8.12 3.88 -7.94
N MET A 39 7.49 4.64 -7.04
CA MET A 39 7.35 6.09 -7.16
C MET A 39 8.47 6.83 -6.39
N PRO A 40 8.98 7.95 -6.94
CA PRO A 40 9.97 8.76 -6.24
C PRO A 40 9.35 9.45 -5.01
N LEU A 41 10.17 9.73 -3.99
CA LEU A 41 9.74 10.45 -2.79
C LEU A 41 9.07 11.81 -3.09
N ALA A 42 9.43 12.46 -4.21
CA ALA A 42 8.80 13.70 -4.66
C ALA A 42 7.28 13.54 -4.93
N ALA A 43 6.79 12.31 -5.12
CA ALA A 43 5.37 12.01 -5.28
C ALA A 43 4.64 11.79 -3.95
N TYR A 44 5.30 11.87 -2.79
CA TYR A 44 4.70 11.63 -1.46
C TYR A 44 3.39 12.39 -1.22
N TRP A 45 3.34 13.65 -1.67
CA TRP A 45 2.15 14.50 -1.51
C TRP A 45 1.07 14.26 -2.57
N ARG A 46 1.34 13.42 -3.59
CA ARG A 46 0.36 13.05 -4.63
C ARG A 46 -0.57 11.92 -4.20
N LEU A 47 -0.21 11.18 -3.15
CA LEU A 47 -1.00 10.10 -2.59
C LEU A 47 -1.80 10.62 -1.39
N VAL A 48 -3.12 10.63 -1.51
CA VAL A 48 -4.03 10.94 -0.39
C VAL A 48 -4.38 9.64 0.33
N GLN A 49 -4.42 9.68 1.66
CA GLN A 49 -4.87 8.57 2.50
C GLN A 49 -5.89 9.10 3.50
N ASP A 50 -7.17 8.97 3.15
CA ASP A 50 -8.26 9.36 4.03
C ASP A 50 -8.38 8.40 5.22
N PRO A 51 -9.00 8.84 6.33
CA PRO A 51 -9.24 7.96 7.48
C PRO A 51 -10.01 6.69 7.06
N CYS A 52 -9.57 5.55 7.57
CA CYS A 52 -10.14 4.22 7.28
C CYS A 52 -10.13 3.83 5.80
N THR A 53 -9.32 4.47 4.97
CA THR A 53 -9.24 4.15 3.55
C THR A 53 -8.68 2.76 3.26
N LEU A 54 -9.17 2.11 2.21
CA LEU A 54 -8.67 0.83 1.72
C LEU A 54 -7.89 1.02 0.41
N ASN A 55 -6.70 0.42 0.34
CA ASN A 55 -5.94 0.28 -0.89
C ASN A 55 -5.79 -1.21 -1.18
N GLU A 56 -6.09 -1.63 -2.39
CA GLU A 56 -6.03 -3.03 -2.82
C GLU A 56 -5.03 -3.14 -3.98
N ILE A 57 -3.96 -3.89 -3.74
CA ILE A 57 -2.83 -3.97 -4.66
C ILE A 57 -2.42 -5.43 -4.81
N GLU A 58 -2.43 -5.91 -6.05
CA GLU A 58 -1.92 -7.23 -6.44
C GLU A 58 -0.45 -7.11 -6.83
N VAL A 59 0.38 -8.01 -6.30
CA VAL A 59 1.81 -8.11 -6.63
C VAL A 59 2.06 -9.46 -7.28
N PHE A 60 2.62 -9.45 -8.48
CA PHE A 60 2.91 -10.65 -9.26
C PHE A 60 4.37 -11.09 -9.09
N ALA A 61 4.67 -12.36 -9.41
CA ALA A 61 6.00 -12.96 -9.22
C ALA A 61 7.15 -12.22 -9.93
N ALA A 62 6.87 -11.49 -11.02
CA ALA A 62 7.86 -10.69 -11.75
C ALA A 62 8.09 -9.29 -11.17
N GLY A 63 7.43 -8.93 -10.05
CA GLY A 63 7.45 -7.59 -9.49
C GLY A 63 6.46 -6.63 -10.15
N ASP A 64 5.67 -7.11 -11.12
CA ASP A 64 4.56 -6.33 -11.66
C ASP A 64 3.54 -6.06 -10.54
N VAL A 65 3.00 -4.85 -10.53
CA VAL A 65 2.03 -4.41 -9.53
C VAL A 65 0.77 -3.91 -10.23
N ARG A 66 -0.39 -4.34 -9.75
CA ARG A 66 -1.69 -3.87 -10.21
C ARG A 66 -2.46 -3.25 -9.05
N VAL A 67 -2.82 -1.98 -9.21
CA VAL A 67 -3.71 -1.29 -8.27
C VAL A 67 -5.16 -1.59 -8.64
N GLN A 68 -5.87 -2.29 -7.76
CA GLN A 68 -7.30 -2.56 -7.91
C GLN A 68 -8.14 -1.43 -7.30
N ARG A 69 -7.71 -0.94 -6.13
CA ARG A 69 -8.34 0.18 -5.42
C ARG A 69 -7.28 1.09 -4.82
N MET A 70 -7.55 2.37 -4.84
CA MET A 70 -6.70 3.39 -4.23
C MET A 70 -7.59 4.35 -3.47
N ASN A 71 -7.25 4.58 -2.21
CA ASN A 71 -7.95 5.48 -1.32
C ASN A 71 -9.50 5.26 -1.30
N ASP A 72 -9.96 4.01 -1.27
CA ASP A 72 -11.39 3.67 -1.29
C ASP A 72 -12.02 3.80 0.11
N THR A 73 -12.93 4.76 0.25
CA THR A 73 -13.72 5.01 1.46
C THR A 73 -15.20 4.68 1.29
N SER A 74 -15.61 4.05 0.19
CA SER A 74 -17.03 3.80 -0.13
C SER A 74 -17.79 2.98 0.93
N HIS A 75 -17.06 2.15 1.69
CA HIS A 75 -17.61 1.38 2.81
C HIS A 75 -18.05 2.26 4.00
N LEU A 76 -17.62 3.52 4.06
CA LEU A 76 -18.03 4.49 5.08
C LEU A 76 -19.31 5.24 4.69
N ASP A 77 -19.71 5.24 3.42
CA ASP A 77 -20.88 5.99 2.94
C ASP A 77 -22.23 5.44 3.47
N GLN A 78 -22.19 4.27 4.14
CA GLN A 78 -23.35 3.61 4.75
C GLN A 78 -23.42 3.80 6.27
N LEU A 79 -22.51 4.59 6.86
CA LEU A 79 -22.52 4.99 8.27
C LEU A 79 -23.31 6.29 8.46
#